data_AF-A0A378FRX3-F1
#
_entry.id   AF-A0A378FRX3-F1
#
_cell.length_a   1.000
_cell.length_b   1.000
_cell.length_c   1.000
_cell.angle_alpha   90.00
_cell.angle_beta   90.00
_cell.angle_gamma   90.00
#
_symmetry.space_group_name_H-M   'P 1'
#
loop_
_entity.id
_entity.type
_entity.pdbx_description
1 polymer ?
#
loop_
_entity_poly.entity_id
_entity_poly.type
_entity_poly.pdbx_seq_one_letter_code
_entity_poly.pdbx_strand_id
1 'polypeptide(L)'
;MFSSRLGDERAGESRRVDDASRRGGGAQSTGRFIWAWPDGPSDMRRRQQLLTQAGFKYSGQYTHPVSSIEQVAQWRQRWYRSPLPFVSDGVIVREGREPPGRVWSPGKGEWLAAWKYPPASRVMQVRAIRFSTGRSGRLNVVAELEPQRLDDKRVQRVNVGSVSRWQMLDIGVGDQLQISLAGQGIPRVDAAAGEI
;
A
#
# COMPACT_ATOMS: atom_id res chain seq x y z
N MET A 1 1.05 9.63 -0.85
CA MET A 1 1.13 8.16 -0.88
C MET A 1 1.68 7.73 -2.23
N PHE A 2 2.88 7.14 -2.28
CA PHE A 2 3.37 6.01 -3.11
C PHE A 2 4.89 5.89 -2.84
N SER A 3 5.42 4.66 -2.70
CA SER A 3 6.85 4.37 -2.66
C SER A 3 7.15 3.14 -3.51
N SER A 4 7.74 3.36 -4.68
CA SER A 4 8.66 2.45 -5.34
C SER A 4 9.91 3.26 -5.71
N ARG A 5 11.10 2.73 -5.37
CA ARG A 5 12.39 3.31 -5.76
C ARG A 5 12.78 2.78 -7.14
N LEU A 6 13.19 3.68 -8.02
CA LEU A 6 14.36 3.53 -8.89
C LEU A 6 15.08 4.88 -8.91
N GLY A 7 16.38 4.82 -9.17
CA GLY A 7 17.38 5.80 -8.76
C GLY A 7 17.20 7.23 -9.27
N ASP A 8 17.87 8.12 -8.55
CA ASP A 8 18.40 9.43 -8.93
C ASP A 8 17.82 10.09 -10.19
N GLU A 9 17.04 11.15 -10.01
CA GLU A 9 17.14 12.41 -10.76
C GLU A 9 16.11 13.43 -10.24
N ARG A 10 16.43 14.72 -10.44
CA ARG A 10 15.77 15.87 -9.84
C ARG A 10 14.32 16.08 -10.30
N ALA A 11 13.53 16.65 -9.39
CA ALA A 11 12.39 17.55 -9.59
C ALA A 11 11.34 17.21 -10.68
N GLY A 12 10.13 16.88 -10.20
CA GLY A 12 8.88 16.93 -10.98
C GLY A 12 8.48 15.59 -11.57
N GLU A 13 7.78 14.75 -10.80
CA GLU A 13 7.29 13.47 -11.33
C GLU A 13 5.79 13.29 -11.05
N SER A 14 5.00 13.52 -12.10
CA SER A 14 3.63 13.04 -12.24
C SER A 14 3.66 11.51 -12.33
N ARG A 15 3.02 10.81 -11.39
CA ARG A 15 2.96 9.35 -11.41
C ARG A 15 1.56 8.85 -11.76
N ARG A 16 1.54 7.86 -12.66
CA ARG A 16 0.36 7.20 -13.23
C ARG A 16 -0.39 6.44 -12.14
N VAL A 17 -1.71 6.45 -12.20
CA VAL A 17 -2.58 5.51 -11.50
C VAL A 17 -3.40 4.84 -12.60
N ASP A 18 -3.21 3.53 -12.78
CA ASP A 18 -3.91 2.75 -13.79
C ASP A 18 -5.32 2.40 -13.29
N ASP A 19 -6.33 2.68 -14.10
CA ASP A 19 -7.72 2.26 -13.86
C ASP A 19 -7.97 0.93 -14.59
N ALA A 20 -8.27 -0.12 -13.82
CA ALA A 20 -8.47 -1.46 -14.33
C ALA A 20 -9.96 -1.71 -14.60
N SER A 21 -10.43 -1.35 -15.80
CA SER A 21 -11.68 -1.86 -16.36
C SER A 21 -11.57 -2.03 -17.87
N ARG A 22 -11.45 -3.29 -18.33
CA ARG A 22 -11.54 -3.65 -19.74
C ARG A 22 -13.00 -3.90 -20.13
N ARG A 23 -13.53 -3.05 -21.01
CA ARG A 23 -14.23 -3.40 -22.28
C ARG A 23 -14.67 -2.10 -22.98
N GLY A 24 -14.25 -1.89 -24.22
CA GLY A 24 -14.72 -0.82 -25.11
C GLY A 24 -13.70 0.32 -25.31
N GLY A 25 -13.33 0.58 -26.56
CA GLY A 25 -12.35 1.60 -26.94
C GLY A 25 -12.81 3.03 -26.73
N GLY A 26 -12.77 3.50 -25.48
CA GLY A 26 -12.80 4.91 -25.13
C GLY A 26 -11.40 5.37 -24.72
N ALA A 27 -10.99 6.56 -25.13
CA ALA A 27 -9.74 7.17 -24.69
C ALA A 27 -9.66 7.14 -23.15
N GLN A 28 -8.63 6.51 -22.59
CA GLN A 28 -8.45 6.44 -21.14
C GLN A 28 -8.12 7.85 -20.61
N SER A 29 -9.04 8.43 -19.83
CA SER A 29 -8.79 9.71 -19.18
C SER A 29 -7.85 9.53 -18.00
N THR A 30 -6.61 10.00 -18.11
CA THR A 30 -5.64 9.95 -17.00
C THR A 30 -5.92 11.05 -16.00
N GLY A 31 -6.26 10.67 -14.77
CA GLY A 31 -6.36 11.59 -13.63
C GLY A 31 -4.98 12.06 -13.14
N ARG A 32 -4.88 13.29 -12.61
CA ARG A 32 -3.65 13.82 -11.99
C ARG A 32 -3.92 14.25 -10.56
N PHE A 33 -3.05 13.81 -9.64
CA PHE A 33 -3.07 14.21 -8.23
C PHE A 33 -1.77 14.98 -7.93
N ILE A 34 -1.88 16.25 -7.54
CA ILE A 34 -0.70 17.03 -7.20
C ILE A 34 -0.39 16.82 -5.72
N TRP A 35 0.65 16.03 -5.50
CA TRP A 35 1.06 15.61 -4.17
C TRP A 35 1.81 16.69 -3.39
N ALA A 36 2.61 17.50 -4.07
CA ALA A 36 3.45 18.49 -3.41
C ALA A 36 3.73 19.66 -4.35
N TRP A 37 3.89 20.84 -3.76
CA TRP A 37 4.29 22.07 -4.45
C TRP A 37 5.38 22.73 -3.61
N PRO A 38 6.65 22.34 -3.81
CA PRO A 38 7.79 22.99 -3.15
C PRO A 38 7.73 24.50 -3.40
N ASP A 39 7.88 25.28 -2.34
CA ASP A 39 7.87 26.75 -2.39
C ASP A 39 6.56 27.37 -2.94
N GLY A 40 5.47 26.59 -2.98
CA GLY A 40 4.11 27.10 -3.14
C GLY A 40 3.59 27.72 -1.84
N PRO A 41 2.29 28.07 -1.76
CA PRO A 41 1.71 28.58 -0.53
C PRO A 41 1.98 27.63 0.64
N SER A 42 2.49 28.17 1.74
CA SER A 42 2.80 27.39 2.94
C SER A 42 1.53 26.90 3.63
N ASP A 43 0.44 27.67 3.54
CA ASP A 43 -0.87 27.27 4.06
C ASP A 43 -1.52 26.22 3.14
N MET A 44 -1.81 25.05 3.70
CA MET A 44 -2.39 23.92 2.97
C MET A 44 -3.75 24.28 2.33
N ARG A 45 -4.62 25.02 3.04
CA ARG A 45 -5.95 25.37 2.51
C ARG A 45 -5.82 26.26 1.27
N ARG A 46 -5.00 27.30 1.33
CA ARG A 46 -4.72 28.17 0.19
C ARG A 46 -4.13 27.39 -0.98
N ARG A 47 -3.21 26.47 -0.71
CA ARG A 47 -2.61 25.62 -1.74
C ARG A 47 -3.65 24.76 -2.45
N GLN A 48 -4.52 24.08 -1.71
CA GLN A 48 -5.55 23.24 -2.31
C GLN A 48 -6.57 24.04 -3.14
N GLN A 49 -6.89 25.27 -2.71
CA GLN A 49 -7.72 26.18 -3.50
C GLN A 49 -7.06 26.52 -4.85
N LEU A 50 -5.78 26.91 -4.84
CA LEU A 50 -5.06 27.23 -6.08
C LEU A 50 -4.91 26.01 -7.00
N LEU A 51 -4.62 24.83 -6.45
CA LEU A 51 -4.54 23.59 -7.23
C LEU A 51 -5.89 23.24 -7.88
N THR A 52 -6.99 23.43 -7.13
CA THR A 52 -8.34 23.20 -7.66
C THR A 52 -8.67 24.18 -8.79
N GLN A 53 -8.35 25.47 -8.61
CA GLN A 53 -8.52 26.51 -9.63
C GLN A 53 -7.67 26.23 -10.89
N ALA A 54 -6.49 25.65 -10.71
CA ALA A 54 -5.62 25.21 -11.80
C ALA A 54 -6.07 23.90 -12.47
N GLY A 55 -7.22 23.33 -12.06
CA GLY A 55 -7.81 22.12 -12.67
C GLY A 55 -7.42 20.80 -12.00
N PHE A 56 -6.61 20.81 -10.94
CA PHE A 56 -6.22 19.61 -10.18
C PHE A 56 -7.23 19.27 -9.08
N LYS A 57 -8.45 18.92 -9.50
CA LYS A 57 -9.63 18.75 -8.64
C LYS A 57 -9.44 17.75 -7.50
N TYR A 58 -8.70 16.65 -7.72
CA TYR A 58 -8.52 15.62 -6.71
C TYR A 58 -7.70 16.08 -5.49
N SER A 59 -6.74 17.00 -5.68
CA SER A 59 -5.90 17.49 -4.58
C SER A 59 -6.76 18.16 -3.51
N GLY A 60 -7.73 18.99 -3.92
CA GLY A 60 -8.68 19.64 -3.02
C GLY A 60 -9.78 18.72 -2.49
N GLN A 61 -10.30 17.81 -3.32
CA GLN A 61 -11.40 16.91 -2.93
C GLN A 61 -11.00 15.87 -1.86
N TYR A 62 -9.75 15.42 -1.87
CA TYR A 62 -9.25 14.37 -0.97
C TYR A 62 -8.25 14.89 0.07
N THR A 63 -8.22 16.20 0.30
CA THR A 63 -7.48 16.82 1.40
C THR A 63 -8.47 17.43 2.38
N HIS A 64 -8.56 16.87 3.59
CA HIS A 64 -9.44 17.38 4.63
C HIS A 64 -8.64 17.97 5.80
N PRO A 65 -9.02 19.15 6.30
CA PRO A 65 -8.44 19.66 7.54
C PRO A 65 -8.88 18.76 8.69
N VAL A 66 -7.93 18.49 9.58
CA VAL A 66 -8.14 17.71 10.79
C VAL A 66 -7.45 18.43 11.95
N SER A 67 -8.02 18.30 13.15
CA SER A 67 -7.48 18.90 14.37
C SER A 67 -7.07 17.87 15.43
N SER A 68 -7.29 16.58 15.18
CA SER A 68 -6.93 15.50 16.10
C SER A 68 -6.62 14.18 15.38
N ILE A 69 -5.93 13.27 16.06
CA ILE A 69 -5.59 11.95 15.51
C ILE A 69 -6.83 11.07 15.32
N GLU A 70 -7.87 11.26 16.12
CA GLU A 70 -9.15 10.54 16.00
C GLU A 70 -9.85 10.92 14.69
N GLN A 71 -9.81 12.19 14.30
CA GLN A 71 -10.35 12.63 13.00
C GLN A 71 -9.56 12.03 11.83
N VAL A 72 -8.24 11.93 11.95
CA VAL A 72 -7.41 11.22 10.97
C VAL A 72 -7.84 9.76 10.86
N ALA A 73 -8.03 9.07 12.01
CA ALA A 73 -8.46 7.68 12.04
C ALA A 73 -9.84 7.49 11.39
N GLN A 74 -10.78 8.41 11.65
CA GLN A 74 -12.10 8.41 11.03
C GLN A 74 -12.02 8.55 9.50
N TRP A 75 -11.26 9.51 8.99
CA TRP A 75 -11.04 9.69 7.54
C TRP A 75 -10.38 8.47 6.91
N ARG A 76 -9.32 7.96 7.53
CA ARG A 76 -8.65 6.74 7.10
C ARG A 76 -9.62 5.56 7.03
N GLN A 77 -10.45 5.37 8.05
CA GLN A 77 -11.41 4.26 8.09
C GLN A 77 -12.51 4.42 7.03
N ARG A 78 -12.99 5.65 6.84
CA ARG A 78 -13.98 5.98 5.80
C ARG A 78 -13.45 5.63 4.43
N TRP A 79 -12.26 6.11 4.08
CA TRP A 79 -11.67 5.84 2.76
C TRP A 79 -11.25 4.39 2.57
N TYR A 80 -10.85 3.68 3.63
CA TYR A 80 -10.59 2.25 3.57
C TYR A 80 -11.83 1.42 3.21
N ARG A 81 -13.02 1.86 3.65
CA ARG A 81 -14.29 1.13 3.45
C ARG A 81 -15.15 1.65 2.29
N SER A 82 -14.76 2.76 1.66
CA SER A 82 -15.55 3.40 0.61
C SER A 82 -14.91 3.19 -0.76
N PRO A 83 -15.70 3.09 -1.84
CA PRO A 83 -15.14 3.13 -3.18
C PRO A 83 -14.47 4.48 -3.43
N LEU A 84 -13.26 4.44 -3.99
CA LEU A 84 -12.50 5.60 -4.44
C LEU A 84 -12.31 5.53 -5.96
N PRO A 85 -12.23 6.67 -6.67
CA PRO A 85 -11.99 6.70 -8.11
C PRO A 85 -10.52 6.39 -8.47
N PHE A 86 -9.73 5.91 -7.51
CA PHE A 86 -8.33 5.55 -7.66
C PHE A 86 -7.95 4.51 -6.59
N VAL A 87 -6.87 3.78 -6.85
CA VAL A 87 -6.30 2.82 -5.90
C VAL A 87 -5.52 3.56 -4.80
N SER A 88 -5.69 3.15 -3.54
CA SER A 88 -4.92 3.69 -2.40
C SER A 88 -4.56 2.60 -1.38
N ASP A 89 -3.41 2.76 -0.71
CA ASP A 89 -2.82 1.87 0.29
C ASP A 89 -2.81 2.48 1.70
N GLY A 90 -3.41 3.67 1.85
CA GLY A 90 -3.45 4.41 3.10
C GLY A 90 -3.74 5.89 2.91
N VAL A 91 -3.48 6.64 3.99
CA VAL A 91 -3.58 8.10 4.03
C VAL A 91 -2.22 8.72 4.34
N ILE A 92 -2.06 9.99 4.00
CA ILE A 92 -0.93 10.77 4.49
C ILE A 92 -1.45 11.88 5.39
N VAL A 93 -0.87 11.97 6.57
CA VAL A 93 -1.07 13.04 7.53
C VAL A 93 0.05 14.05 7.32
N ARG A 94 -0.29 15.33 7.25
CA ARG A 94 0.68 16.41 7.07
C ARG A 94 0.31 17.58 7.95
N GLU A 95 1.31 18.32 8.42
CA GLU A 95 1.07 19.61 9.05
C GLU A 95 0.42 20.59 8.08
N GLY A 96 -0.45 21.46 8.61
CA GLY A 96 -1.13 22.47 7.80
C GLY A 96 -0.21 23.55 7.24
N ARG A 97 1.00 23.67 7.79
CA ARG A 97 2.07 24.54 7.31
C ARG A 97 3.31 23.69 7.05
N GLU A 98 3.74 23.63 5.81
CA GLU A 98 4.92 22.84 5.44
C GLU A 98 6.20 23.70 5.46
N PRO A 99 7.36 23.11 5.76
CA PRO A 99 8.62 23.83 5.69
C PRO A 99 9.01 24.13 4.23
N PRO A 100 9.95 25.07 4.01
CA PRO A 100 10.41 25.41 2.66
C PRO A 100 10.94 24.21 1.87
N GLY A 101 10.79 24.21 0.54
CA GLY A 101 11.15 23.07 -0.31
C GLY A 101 12.62 22.67 -0.19
N ARG A 102 13.51 23.63 0.06
CA ARG A 102 14.96 23.41 0.23
C ARG A 102 15.34 22.45 1.36
N VAL A 103 14.49 22.26 2.38
CA VAL A 103 14.78 21.34 3.50
C VAL A 103 14.11 19.98 3.34
N TRP A 104 13.39 19.77 2.24
CA TRP A 104 12.74 18.49 1.99
C TRP A 104 13.81 17.47 1.59
N SER A 105 13.81 16.34 2.28
CA SER A 105 14.73 15.23 1.99
C SER A 105 14.05 13.90 2.32
N PRO A 106 14.29 12.83 1.54
CA PRO A 106 13.80 11.50 1.87
C PRO A 106 14.22 11.10 3.29
N GLY A 107 13.26 10.68 4.11
CA GLY A 107 13.50 10.25 5.49
C GLY A 107 13.72 11.36 6.53
N LYS A 108 13.59 12.64 6.17
CA LYS A 108 13.75 13.79 7.11
C LYS A 108 12.48 14.63 7.27
N GLY A 109 11.31 14.03 7.07
CA GLY A 109 10.02 14.74 6.99
C GLY A 109 9.16 14.58 8.24
N GLU A 110 9.56 15.14 9.39
CA GLU A 110 8.77 15.08 10.65
C GLU A 110 7.36 15.69 10.51
N TRP A 111 7.17 16.59 9.56
CA TRP A 111 5.91 17.28 9.26
C TRP A 111 4.92 16.43 8.46
N LEU A 112 5.25 15.17 8.12
CA LEU A 112 4.34 14.26 7.43
C LEU A 112 4.55 12.79 7.83
N ALA A 113 3.45 12.04 7.87
CA ALA A 113 3.47 10.62 8.14
C ALA A 113 2.53 9.86 7.21
N ALA A 114 2.99 8.72 6.68
CA ALA A 114 2.14 7.80 5.93
C ALA A 114 1.49 6.80 6.89
N TRP A 115 0.15 6.74 6.89
CA TRP A 115 -0.61 5.77 7.66
C TRP A 115 -1.31 4.78 6.72
N LYS A 116 -0.63 3.65 6.50
CA LYS A 116 -1.08 2.59 5.59
C LYS A 116 -2.32 1.86 6.11
N TYR A 117 -3.15 1.37 5.19
CA TYR A 117 -4.20 0.40 5.48
C TYR A 117 -3.60 -0.95 5.90
N PRO A 118 -4.38 -1.79 6.62
CA PRO A 118 -3.98 -3.16 6.82
C PRO A 118 -3.79 -3.84 5.45
N PRO A 119 -2.77 -4.71 5.31
CA PRO A 119 -2.62 -5.46 4.07
C PRO A 119 -3.86 -6.32 3.84
N ALA A 120 -4.26 -6.47 2.57
CA ALA A 120 -5.32 -7.42 2.24
C ALA A 120 -4.91 -8.81 2.73
N SER A 121 -5.80 -9.47 3.48
CA SER A 121 -5.59 -10.84 3.96
C SER A 121 -6.76 -11.77 3.62
N ARG A 122 -6.46 -13.06 3.44
CA ARG A 122 -7.42 -14.14 3.22
C ARG A 122 -6.93 -15.42 3.88
N VAL A 123 -7.87 -16.25 4.32
CA VAL A 123 -7.58 -17.60 4.79
C VAL A 123 -7.54 -18.54 3.59
N MET A 124 -6.44 -19.28 3.43
CA MET A 124 -6.21 -20.21 2.33
C MET A 124 -5.79 -21.58 2.87
N GLN A 125 -6.32 -22.64 2.28
CA GLN A 125 -5.97 -24.02 2.66
C GLN A 125 -4.62 -24.44 2.06
N VAL A 126 -3.81 -25.15 2.83
CA VAL A 126 -2.54 -25.76 2.38
C VAL A 126 -2.83 -27.05 1.60
N ARG A 127 -2.37 -27.11 0.36
CA ARG A 127 -2.48 -28.28 -0.52
C ARG A 127 -1.25 -29.17 -0.48
N ALA A 128 -0.08 -28.58 -0.32
CA ALA A 128 1.18 -29.30 -0.30
C ALA A 128 2.27 -28.47 0.39
N ILE A 129 3.26 -29.14 0.95
CA ILE A 129 4.48 -28.52 1.46
C ILE A 129 5.65 -28.94 0.57
N ARG A 130 6.42 -27.97 0.08
CA ARG A 130 7.63 -28.20 -0.71
C ARG A 130 8.86 -27.68 0.03
N PHE A 131 9.94 -28.43 -0.08
CA PHE A 131 11.24 -28.06 0.42
C PHE A 131 12.13 -27.66 -0.76
N SER A 132 12.88 -26.57 -0.59
CA SER A 132 13.83 -26.09 -1.60
C SER A 132 15.15 -25.73 -0.94
N THR A 133 16.26 -26.13 -1.56
CA THR A 133 17.60 -25.82 -1.05
C THR A 133 18.11 -24.55 -1.71
N GLY A 134 18.45 -23.54 -0.90
CA GLY A 134 19.03 -22.30 -1.39
C GLY A 134 20.52 -22.44 -1.76
N ARG A 135 21.09 -21.40 -2.37
CA ARG A 135 22.52 -21.36 -2.76
C ARG A 135 23.50 -21.61 -1.60
N SER A 136 23.10 -21.28 -0.36
CA SER A 136 23.89 -21.51 0.85
C SER A 136 23.68 -22.90 1.48
N GLY A 137 23.00 -23.83 0.80
CA GLY A 137 22.65 -25.15 1.35
C GLY A 137 21.50 -25.13 2.37
N ARG A 138 20.97 -23.95 2.71
CA ARG A 138 19.86 -23.82 3.66
C ARG A 138 18.54 -24.28 3.03
N LEU A 139 17.82 -25.16 3.73
CA LEU A 139 16.48 -25.59 3.37
C LEU A 139 15.45 -24.48 3.65
N ASN A 140 14.59 -24.21 2.67
CA ASN A 140 13.44 -23.33 2.75
C ASN A 140 12.16 -24.12 2.53
N VAL A 141 11.11 -23.76 3.28
CA VAL A 141 9.79 -24.35 3.22
C VAL A 141 8.85 -23.43 2.46
N VAL A 142 8.11 -24.00 1.50
CA VAL A 142 7.09 -23.31 0.71
C VAL A 142 5.79 -24.07 0.84
N ALA A 143 4.72 -23.38 1.24
CA ALA A 143 3.37 -23.93 1.23
C ALA A 143 2.71 -23.63 -0.12
N GLU A 144 2.17 -24.67 -0.77
CA GLU A 144 1.24 -24.53 -1.89
C GLU A 144 -0.17 -24.41 -1.32
N LEU A 145 -0.91 -23.43 -1.81
CA LEU A 145 -2.19 -23.00 -1.28
C LEU A 145 -3.31 -23.24 -2.29
N GLU A 146 -4.54 -23.38 -1.81
CA GLU A 146 -5.69 -23.28 -2.69
C GLU A 146 -5.73 -21.89 -3.33
N PRO A 147 -5.69 -21.79 -4.68
CA PRO A 147 -5.50 -20.50 -5.32
C PRO A 147 -6.67 -19.56 -5.09
N GLN A 148 -6.42 -18.40 -4.50
CA GLN A 148 -7.42 -17.34 -4.37
C GLN A 148 -6.87 -16.00 -4.85
N ARG A 149 -7.79 -15.08 -5.19
CA ARG A 149 -7.42 -13.68 -5.46
C ARG A 149 -7.27 -12.94 -4.13
N LEU A 150 -6.13 -12.28 -3.99
CA LEU A 150 -5.83 -11.37 -2.91
C LEU A 150 -5.42 -10.04 -3.54
N ASP A 151 -6.29 -9.05 -3.42
CA ASP A 151 -6.19 -7.78 -4.17
C ASP A 151 -6.16 -8.03 -5.70
N ASP A 152 -5.19 -7.48 -6.41
CA ASP A 152 -4.98 -7.65 -7.84
C ASP A 152 -4.21 -8.95 -8.20
N LYS A 153 -3.76 -9.72 -7.21
CA LYS A 153 -2.91 -10.91 -7.41
C LYS A 153 -3.65 -12.22 -7.18
N ARG A 154 -3.29 -13.25 -7.95
CA ARG A 154 -3.66 -14.65 -7.67
C ARG A 154 -2.55 -15.31 -6.86
N VAL A 155 -2.84 -15.61 -5.60
CA VAL A 155 -1.88 -16.24 -4.68
C VAL A 155 -2.15 -17.74 -4.65
N GLN A 156 -1.09 -18.53 -4.82
CA GLN A 156 -1.13 -20.00 -4.81
C GLN A 156 0.06 -20.63 -4.08
N ARG A 157 1.03 -19.81 -3.69
CA ARG A 157 2.26 -20.23 -2.99
C ARG A 157 2.67 -19.14 -2.03
N VAL A 158 3.19 -19.55 -0.88
CA VAL A 158 3.78 -18.65 0.12
C VAL A 158 5.05 -19.26 0.69
N ASN A 159 6.07 -18.43 0.87
CA ASN A 159 7.28 -18.86 1.55
C ASN A 159 7.02 -18.87 3.07
N VAL A 160 7.17 -20.03 3.70
CA VAL A 160 6.99 -20.20 5.15
C VAL A 160 8.28 -19.78 5.88
N GLY A 161 9.44 -20.01 5.27
CA GLY A 161 10.75 -19.64 5.79
C GLY A 161 11.65 -20.86 6.01
N SER A 162 12.33 -20.91 7.14
CA SER A 162 13.17 -22.04 7.53
C SER A 162 12.34 -23.24 7.99
N VAL A 163 12.95 -24.43 7.98
CA VAL A 163 12.37 -25.65 8.57
C VAL A 163 11.98 -25.44 10.03
N SER A 164 12.84 -24.77 10.82
CA SER A 164 12.54 -24.46 12.22
C SER A 164 11.30 -23.57 12.40
N ARG A 165 11.12 -22.57 11.52
CA ARG A 165 9.92 -21.72 11.55
C ARG A 165 8.67 -22.50 11.16
N TRP A 166 8.77 -23.36 10.16
CA TRP A 166 7.67 -24.24 9.75
C TRP A 166 7.23 -25.18 10.87
N GLN A 167 8.17 -25.81 11.58
CA GLN A 167 7.90 -26.66 12.73
C GLN A 167 7.28 -25.88 13.90
N MET A 168 7.78 -24.68 14.19
CA MET A 168 7.23 -23.81 15.23
C MET A 168 5.78 -23.38 14.93
N LEU A 169 5.43 -23.23 13.66
CA LEU A 169 4.07 -22.90 13.22
C LEU A 169 3.18 -24.13 13.04
N ASP A 170 3.73 -25.34 13.20
CA ASP A 170 3.07 -26.65 13.08
C ASP A 170 2.16 -26.78 11.84
N ILE A 171 2.66 -26.40 10.66
CA ILE A 171 1.83 -26.34 9.45
C ILE A 171 1.81 -27.70 8.72
N GLY A 172 0.64 -28.29 8.63
CA GLY A 172 0.33 -29.49 7.85
C GLY A 172 -0.34 -29.21 6.50
N VAL A 173 -0.47 -30.26 5.69
CA VAL A 173 -1.38 -30.27 4.54
C VAL A 173 -2.81 -30.37 5.07
N GLY A 174 -3.73 -29.56 4.52
CA GLY A 174 -5.11 -29.47 5.00
C GLY A 174 -5.36 -28.26 5.90
N ASP A 175 -4.31 -27.72 6.52
CA ASP A 175 -4.39 -26.55 7.40
C ASP A 175 -4.85 -25.29 6.68
N GLN A 176 -5.37 -24.36 7.47
CA GLN A 176 -5.75 -23.04 7.00
C GLN A 176 -4.74 -21.99 7.48
N LEU A 177 -4.21 -21.21 6.55
CA LEU A 177 -3.25 -20.14 6.83
C LEU A 177 -3.88 -18.79 6.52
N GLN A 178 -3.72 -17.83 7.42
CA GLN A 178 -4.01 -16.43 7.09
C GLN A 178 -2.85 -15.87 6.27
N ILE A 179 -3.14 -15.49 5.03
CA ILE A 179 -2.17 -14.98 4.06
C ILE A 179 -2.44 -13.51 3.80
N SER A 180 -1.42 -12.66 3.96
CA SER A 180 -1.47 -11.25 3.60
C SER A 180 -0.48 -10.89 2.50
N LEU A 181 -0.70 -9.75 1.83
CA LEU A 181 0.26 -9.14 0.91
C LEU A 181 1.07 -8.06 1.62
N ALA A 182 2.38 -8.27 1.77
CA ALA A 182 3.27 -7.27 2.34
C ALA A 182 4.02 -6.47 1.26
N GLY A 183 4.20 -5.17 1.51
CA GLY A 183 5.03 -4.29 0.69
C GLY A 183 4.64 -4.32 -0.79
N GLN A 184 5.52 -4.83 -1.65
CA GLN A 184 5.35 -4.95 -3.11
C GLN A 184 4.36 -6.07 -3.53
N GLY A 185 3.43 -6.45 -2.66
CA GLY A 185 2.51 -7.55 -2.86
C GLY A 185 3.18 -8.92 -2.82
N ILE A 186 4.06 -9.12 -1.83
CA ILE A 186 4.68 -10.42 -1.54
C ILE A 186 3.78 -11.16 -0.53
N PRO A 187 3.28 -12.37 -0.86
CA PRO A 187 2.50 -13.17 0.08
C PRO A 187 3.30 -13.52 1.33
N ARG A 188 2.67 -13.41 2.51
CA ARG A 188 3.24 -13.79 3.81
C ARG A 188 2.22 -14.58 4.63
N VAL A 189 2.73 -15.48 5.47
CA VAL A 189 1.94 -16.17 6.50
C VAL A 189 1.89 -15.30 7.75
N ASP A 190 0.69 -14.89 8.14
CA ASP A 190 0.46 -14.08 9.35
C ASP A 190 0.25 -14.98 10.58
N ALA A 191 -0.55 -16.03 10.44
CA ALA A 191 -0.86 -17.00 11.50
C ALA A 191 -1.33 -18.34 10.89
N ALA A 192 -1.13 -19.44 11.62
CA ALA A 192 -1.77 -20.73 11.36
C ALA A 192 -3.10 -20.77 12.12
N ALA A 193 -4.21 -21.12 11.45
CA ALA A 193 -5.55 -21.13 12.05
C ALA A 193 -5.82 -22.42 12.85
N GLY A 194 -4.82 -22.92 13.58
CA GLY A 194 -4.91 -24.10 14.44
C GLY A 194 -5.36 -23.84 15.87
N GLU A 195 -5.37 -22.57 16.32
CA GLU A 195 -5.87 -22.15 17.63
C GLU A 195 -6.56 -20.78 17.52
N ILE A 196 -7.90 -20.77 17.46
CA ILE A 196 -8.75 -19.63 17.82
C ILE A 196 -9.81 -20.15 18.80
#